data_AF-A0A497K6F9-F1
#
_entry.id   AF-A0A497K6F9-F1
#
_cell.length_a   1.000
_cell.length_b   1.000
_cell.length_c   1.000
_cell.angle_alpha   90.00
_cell.angle_beta   90.00
_cell.angle_gamma   90.00
#
_symmetry.space_group_name_H-M   'P 1'
#
loop_
_entity.id
_entity.type
_entity.pdbx_description
1 polymer ?
#
loop_
_entity_poly.entity_id
_entity_poly.type
_entity_poly.pdbx_seq_one_letter_code
_entity_poly.pdbx_strand_id
1 'polypeptide(L)' 'MTKCGKFDLLLRRIKEIANSHLERDEKLRSICKLLRENFTHFNWVGFYLASGNELVLGPFEGEPT' A
#
# COMPACT_ATOMS: atom_id res chain seq x y z
N MET A 1 2.93 23.38 4.46
CA MET A 1 2.30 22.21 5.11
C MET A 1 3.40 21.26 5.55
N THR A 2 3.59 21.11 6.85
CA THR A 2 4.71 20.40 7.49
C THR A 2 4.64 18.90 7.18
N LYS A 3 5.76 18.28 6.77
CA LYS A 3 5.89 16.84 6.46
C LYS A 3 5.22 15.92 7.51
N CYS A 4 5.27 16.29 8.79
CA CYS A 4 4.76 15.49 9.90
C CYS A 4 3.27 15.11 9.72
N GLY A 5 2.39 16.07 9.42
CA GLY A 5 0.94 15.80 9.41
C GLY A 5 0.45 14.89 8.28
N LYS A 6 1.15 14.83 7.13
CA LYS A 6 0.74 13.98 6.01
C LYS A 6 1.02 12.50 6.29
N PHE A 7 2.19 12.19 6.84
CA PHE A 7 2.54 10.80 7.15
C PHE A 7 1.69 10.26 8.30
N ASP A 8 1.42 11.06 9.32
CA ASP A 8 0.54 10.67 10.43
C ASP A 8 -0.88 10.34 9.96
N LEU A 9 -1.43 11.17 9.06
CA LEU A 9 -2.73 10.93 8.44
C LEU A 9 -2.76 9.62 7.63
N LEU A 10 -1.74 9.40 6.80
CA LEU A 10 -1.66 8.20 5.96
C LEU A 10 -1.47 6.94 6.82
N LEU A 11 -0.62 6.99 7.84
CA LEU A 11 -0.43 5.89 8.76
C LEU A 11 -1.72 5.53 9.49
N ARG A 12 -2.51 6.52 9.91
CA ARG A 12 -3.83 6.28 10.50
C ARG A 12 -4.76 5.55 9.52
N ARG A 13 -4.87 6.02 8.28
CA ARG A 13 -5.71 5.38 7.25
C ARG A 13 -5.26 3.96 6.91
N ILE A 14 -3.95 3.72 6.83
CA ILE A 14 -3.40 2.38 6.60
C ILE A 14 -3.77 1.44 7.76
N LYS A 15 -3.70 1.90 9.01
CA LYS A 15 -4.14 1.13 10.18
C LYS A 15 -5.64 0.81 10.12
N GLU A 16 -6.48 1.74 9.69
CA GLU A 16 -7.92 1.49 9.51
C GLU A 16 -8.17 0.40 8.46
N ILE A 17 -7.48 0.45 7.31
CA ILE A 17 -7.58 -0.58 6.26
C ILE A 17 -7.10 -1.94 6.78
N ALA A 18 -5.93 -1.98 7.43
CA ALA A 18 -5.33 -3.23 7.93
C ALA A 18 -6.23 -3.96 8.94
N ASN A 19 -6.94 -3.20 9.80
CA ASN A 19 -7.84 -3.73 10.83
C ASN A 19 -9.28 -3.95 10.34
N SER A 20 -9.59 -3.67 9.08
CA SER A 20 -10.93 -3.89 8.52
C SER A 20 -11.28 -5.38 8.37
N HIS A 21 -12.53 -5.69 8.02
CA HIS A 21 -13.00 -7.04 7.74
C HIS A 21 -12.72 -7.52 6.30
N LEU A 22 -12.00 -6.73 5.49
CA LEU A 22 -11.65 -7.10 4.13
C LEU A 22 -10.69 -8.30 4.10
N GLU A 23 -10.68 -9.00 2.97
CA GLU A 23 -9.70 -10.04 2.73
C GLU A 23 -8.29 -9.45 2.59
N ARG A 24 -7.26 -10.28 2.84
CA ARG A 24 -5.86 -9.82 2.85
C ARG A 24 -5.50 -9.04 1.59
N ASP A 25 -5.80 -9.59 0.42
CA ASP A 25 -5.38 -8.99 -0.85
C ASP A 25 -6.15 -7.70 -1.15
N GLU A 26 -7.41 -7.59 -0.71
CA GLU A 26 -8.19 -6.36 -0.79
C GLU A 26 -7.58 -5.25 0.08
N LYS A 27 -7.17 -5.57 1.31
CA LYS A 27 -6.48 -4.63 2.20
C LYS A 27 -5.20 -4.10 1.57
N LEU A 28 -4.37 -5.01 1.04
CA LEU A 28 -3.11 -4.64 0.40
C LEU A 28 -3.36 -3.75 -0.81
N ARG A 29 -4.33 -4.09 -1.66
CA ARG A 29 -4.69 -3.26 -2.82
C ARG A 29 -5.19 -1.87 -2.42
N SER A 30 -6.04 -1.77 -1.40
CA SER A 30 -6.50 -0.49 -0.88
C SER A 30 -5.34 0.37 -0.36
N ILE A 31 -4.34 -0.24 0.28
CA ILE A 31 -3.13 0.46 0.73
C ILE A 31 -2.29 0.92 -0.47
N CYS A 32 -2.08 0.08 -1.48
CA CYS A 32 -1.35 0.46 -2.70
C CYS A 32 -1.99 1.68 -3.36
N LYS A 33 -3.32 1.68 -3.52
CA LYS A 33 -4.07 2.78 -4.10
C LYS A 33 -3.93 4.07 -3.28
N LEU A 34 -4.13 3.99 -1.96
CA LEU A 34 -3.97 5.13 -1.06
C LEU A 34 -2.58 5.75 -1.16
N LEU A 35 -1.54 4.93 -1.20
CA LEU A 35 -0.16 5.39 -1.32
C LEU A 35 0.12 6.00 -2.70
N ARG A 36 -0.29 5.34 -3.78
CA ARG A 36 -0.10 5.81 -5.17
C ARG A 36 -0.73 7.19 -5.40
N GLU A 37 -1.95 7.40 -4.90
CA GLU A 37 -2.66 8.67 -5.01
C GLU A 37 -1.98 9.80 -4.22
N ASN A 38 -1.30 9.48 -3.11
CA ASN A 38 -0.66 10.47 -2.25
C ASN A 38 0.81 10.74 -2.60
N PHE A 39 1.46 9.83 -3.33
CA PHE A 39 2.85 9.95 -3.76
C PHE A 39 2.93 9.78 -5.28
N THR A 40 2.52 10.82 -6.01
CA THR A 40 2.37 10.80 -7.46
C THR A 40 3.66 10.57 -8.24
N HIS A 41 4.83 10.80 -7.63
CA HIS A 41 6.14 10.61 -8.24
C HIS A 41 6.61 9.15 -8.34
N PHE A 42 5.92 8.20 -7.69
CA PHE A 42 6.22 6.78 -7.84
C PHE A 42 5.36 6.15 -8.92
N ASN A 43 5.96 5.53 -9.93
CA ASN A 43 5.21 4.91 -11.02
C ASN A 43 4.60 3.55 -10.66
N TRP A 44 5.10 2.93 -9.59
CA TRP A 44 4.67 1.61 -9.12
C TRP A 44 4.68 1.58 -7.58
N VAL A 45 3.63 0.99 -6.99
CA VAL A 45 3.51 0.76 -5.54
C VAL A 45 2.90 -0.61 -5.32
N GLY A 46 3.54 -1.48 -4.54
CA GLY A 46 3.05 -2.84 -4.33
C GLY A 46 3.75 -3.57 -3.20
N PHE A 47 3.37 -4.83 -3.03
CA PHE A 47 3.93 -5.72 -2.01
C PHE A 47 4.62 -6.92 -2.65
N TYR A 48 5.68 -7.37 -2.01
CA TYR A 48 6.20 -8.73 -2.17
C TYR A 48 5.86 -9.52 -0.91
N LEU A 49 5.28 -10.70 -1.08
CA LEU A 49 4.91 -11.60 0.00
C LEU A 49 5.94 -12.72 0.09
N ALA A 50 6.43 -12.98 1.29
CA ALA A 50 7.33 -14.11 1.53
C ALA A 50 6.57 -15.43 1.35
N SER A 51 7.10 -16.32 0.53
CA SER A 51 6.61 -17.68 0.31
C SER A 51 7.80 -18.63 0.31
N GLY A 52 8.00 -19.36 1.41
CA GLY A 52 9.21 -20.16 1.61
C GLY A 52 10.46 -19.27 1.60
N ASN A 53 11.37 -19.54 0.65
CA ASN A 53 12.62 -18.80 0.48
C ASN A 53 12.55 -17.75 -0.65
N GLU A 54 11.35 -17.47 -1.17
CA GLU A 54 11.13 -16.58 -2.30
C GLU A 54 10.19 -15.43 -1.96
N LEU A 55 10.28 -14.37 -2.76
CA LEU A 55 9.36 -13.24 -2.74
C LEU A 55 8.41 -13.36 -3.94
N VAL A 56 7.13 -13.54 -3.65
CA VAL A 56 6.06 -13.60 -4.65
C VAL A 56 5.41 -12.23 -4.76
N LEU A 57 5.15 -11.80 -5.99
CA LEU A 57 4.46 -10.54 -6.25
C LEU A 57 3.03 -10.60 -5.68
N GLY A 58 2.73 -9.68 -4.76
CA GLY A 58 1.39 -9.45 -4.23
C GLY A 58 0.67 -8.32 -4.97
N PRO A 59 -0.43 -7.79 -4.39
CA PRO A 59 -1.16 -6.67 -4.97
C PRO A 59 -0.28 -5.43 -5.20
N PHE A 60 -0.47 -4.77 -6.34
CA PHE A 60 0.25 -3.57 -6.72
C PHE A 60 -0.65 -2.62 -7.54
N GLU A 61 -0.23 -1.36 -7.65
CA GLU A 61 -0.83 -0.31 -8.46
C GLU A 61 0.26 0.36 -9.29
N GLY A 62 0.03 0.52 -10.59
CA GLY A 62 1.01 0.97 -11.58
C GLY A 62 1.02 0.09 -12.82
N GLU A 63 1.67 0.53 -13.89
CA GLU A 63 1.83 -0.28 -15.09
C GLU A 63 2.93 -1.35 -14.87
N PRO A 64 2.79 -2.55 -15.46
CA PRO A 64 3.91 -3.48 -15.57
C PRO A 64 5.05 -2.78 -16.34
N THR A 65 6.24 -2.73 -15.76
CA THR A 65 7.46 -2.25 -16.43
C THR A 65 8.10 -3.35 -17.25
#